data_AF-A0A967FBA2-F1
#
_entry.id   AF-A0A967FBA2-F1
#
_cell.length_a   1.000
_cell.length_b   1.000
_cell.length_c   1.000
_cell.angle_alpha   90.00
_cell.angle_beta   90.00
_cell.angle_gamma   90.00
#
_symmetry.space_group_name_H-M   'P 1'
#
loop_
_entity.id
_entity.type
_entity.pdbx_description
1 polymer ?
#
loop_
_entity_poly.entity_id
_entity_poly.type
_entity_poly.pdbx_seq_one_letter_code
_entity_poly.pdbx_strand_id
1 'polypeptide(L)' 'TVADGRWLELATNGYTPRSAVAIPIFNGQDILAILVLTHAKTGHFNTGHLKTLQAASGQMAMAIHNARLYTERRKLEQQ' A
#
# COMPACT_ATOMS: atom_id res chain seq x y z
N THR A 1 -4.70 -14.64 -5.35
CA THR A 1 -3.96 -13.88 -6.39
C THR A 1 -4.46 -14.34 -7.74
N VAL A 2 -3.73 -14.98 -8.66
CA VAL A 2 -4.27 -15.32 -10.01
C VAL A 2 -5.57 -16.15 -10.02
N ALA A 3 -5.87 -16.90 -8.96
CA ALA A 3 -7.15 -17.61 -8.79
C ALA A 3 -8.27 -16.75 -8.13
N ASP A 4 -7.97 -15.54 -7.70
CA ASP A 4 -8.90 -14.58 -7.11
C ASP A 4 -9.33 -13.60 -8.20
N GLY A 5 -10.61 -13.63 -8.59
CA GLY A 5 -11.15 -12.80 -9.68
C GLY A 5 -11.07 -11.28 -9.43
N ARG A 6 -10.75 -10.84 -8.20
CA ARG A 6 -10.48 -9.43 -7.89
C ARG A 6 -9.05 -9.02 -8.23
N TRP A 7 -8.17 -9.98 -8.53
CA TRP A 7 -6.76 -9.72 -8.82
C TRP A 7 -6.59 -9.19 -10.24
N LEU A 8 -6.03 -8.00 -10.37
CA LEU A 8 -5.65 -7.46 -11.66
C LEU A 8 -4.31 -8.05 -12.09
N GLU A 9 -4.25 -8.65 -13.27
CA GLU A 9 -2.99 -9.06 -13.88
C GLU A 9 -2.24 -7.83 -14.40
N LEU A 10 -1.33 -7.34 -13.57
CA LEU A 10 -0.39 -6.30 -13.96
C LEU A 10 0.79 -6.92 -14.71
N ALA A 11 1.37 -6.21 -15.67
CA ALA A 11 2.57 -6.66 -16.35
C ALA A 11 3.74 -6.70 -15.36
N THR A 12 4.06 -7.89 -14.86
CA THR A 12 5.02 -8.11 -13.78
C THR A 12 6.37 -8.65 -14.27
N ASN A 13 6.67 -8.61 -15.57
CA ASN A 13 7.92 -9.09 -16.17
C ASN A 13 8.32 -10.50 -15.69
N GLY A 14 7.39 -11.45 -15.73
CA GLY A 14 7.61 -12.85 -15.33
C GLY A 14 7.40 -13.15 -13.84
N TYR A 15 7.11 -12.15 -13.01
CA TYR A 15 6.80 -12.35 -11.60
C TYR A 15 5.32 -12.72 -11.37
N THR A 16 5.02 -13.94 -10.93
CA THR A 16 3.63 -14.36 -10.65
C THR A 16 3.33 -14.26 -9.15
N PRO A 17 2.50 -13.30 -8.69
CA PRO A 17 2.13 -13.20 -7.28
C PRO A 17 1.24 -14.37 -6.87
N ARG A 18 1.59 -15.07 -5.80
CA ARG A 18 0.83 -16.21 -5.23
C ARG A 18 0.36 -15.98 -3.80
N SER A 19 0.81 -14.90 -3.18
CA SER A 19 0.40 -14.43 -1.86
C SER A 19 0.34 -12.90 -1.91
N ALA A 20 -0.61 -12.30 -1.23
CA ALA A 20 -0.75 -10.85 -1.15
C ALA A 20 -1.26 -10.44 0.24
N VAL A 21 -0.89 -9.24 0.67
CA VAL A 21 -1.46 -8.56 1.83
C VAL A 21 -1.73 -7.11 1.46
N ALA A 22 -2.86 -6.58 1.94
CA ALA A 22 -3.25 -5.19 1.74
C ALA A 22 -3.46 -4.54 3.11
N ILE A 23 -2.80 -3.41 3.33
CA ILE A 23 -2.91 -2.62 4.57
C ILE A 23 -3.49 -1.25 4.21
N PRO A 24 -4.69 -0.91 4.69
CA PRO A 24 -5.18 0.45 4.58
C PRO A 24 -4.35 1.38 5.47
N ILE A 25 -3.95 2.51 4.90
CA ILE A 25 -3.26 3.59 5.59
C ILE A 25 -4.32 4.68 5.84
N PHE A 26 -4.61 4.94 7.10
CA PHE A 26 -5.65 5.88 7.52
C PHE A 26 -5.08 7.27 7.84
N ASN A 27 -5.93 8.28 7.65
CA ASN A 27 -5.77 9.61 8.23
C ASN A 27 -7.05 9.94 9.01
N GLY A 28 -7.02 9.74 10.33
CA GLY A 28 -8.25 9.77 11.12
C GLY A 28 -9.19 8.63 10.72
N GLN A 29 -10.41 8.98 10.28
CA GLN A 29 -11.41 8.01 9.80
C GLN A 29 -11.32 7.73 8.29
N ASP A 30 -10.55 8.52 7.55
CA ASP A 30 -10.45 8.42 6.10
C ASP A 30 -9.32 7.48 5.66
N ILE A 31 -9.54 6.74 4.57
CA ILE A 31 -8.47 5.96 3.93
C ILE A 31 -7.64 6.89 3.06
N LEU A 32 -6.38 7.09 3.46
CA LEU A 32 -5.41 7.91 2.73
C LEU A 32 -4.81 7.15 1.54
N ALA A 33 -4.49 5.87 1.74
CA ALA A 33 -3.90 4.97 0.75
C ALA A 33 -4.09 3.49 1.12
N ILE A 34 -3.76 2.59 0.20
CA ILE A 34 -3.66 1.14 0.46
C ILE A 34 -2.25 0.68 0.06
N LEU A 35 -1.51 0.13 1.02
CA LEU A 35 -0.24 -0.55 0.74
C LEU A 35 -0.54 -2.01 0.36
N VAL A 36 -0.18 -2.40 -0.86
CA VAL A 36 -0.29 -3.80 -1.32
C VAL A 36 1.09 -4.40 -1.47
N LEU A 37 1.34 -5.50 -0.78
CA LEU A 37 2.54 -6.32 -0.94
C LEU A 37 2.17 -7.66 -1.52
N THR A 38 3.03 -8.21 -2.36
CA THR A 38 2.85 -9.52 -2.99
C THR A 38 4.09 -10.38 -2.81
N HIS A 39 3.92 -11.69 -2.92
CA HIS A 39 5.02 -12.64 -2.92
C HIS A 39 4.71 -13.84 -3.82
N ALA A 40 5.74 -14.41 -4.46
CA ALA A 40 5.60 -15.57 -5.36
C ALA A 40 5.38 -16.92 -4.62
N LYS A 41 5.77 -17.00 -3.34
CA LYS A 41 5.46 -18.14 -2.46
C LYS A 41 4.04 -18.01 -1.88
N THR A 42 3.25 -19.07 -1.96
CA THR A 42 1.92 -19.16 -1.31
C THR A 42 2.03 -19.09 0.21
N GLY A 43 1.08 -18.43 0.87
CA GLY A 43 1.04 -18.35 2.34
C GLY A 43 2.24 -17.63 2.96
N HIS A 44 2.88 -16.73 2.22
CA HIS A 44 4.10 -16.06 2.68
C HIS A 44 3.83 -15.05 3.81
N PHE A 45 2.68 -14.37 3.76
CA PHE A 45 2.32 -13.40 4.80
C PHE A 45 1.66 -14.09 5.99
N ASN A 46 2.14 -13.77 7.19
CA ASN A 46 1.59 -14.26 8.45
C ASN A 46 1.15 -13.08 9.34
N THR A 47 0.59 -13.40 10.50
CA THR A 47 0.09 -12.39 11.46
C THR A 47 1.20 -11.49 12.02
N GLY A 48 2.44 -11.99 12.15
CA GLY A 48 3.60 -11.19 12.53
C GLY A 48 3.92 -10.12 11.48
N HIS A 49 3.96 -10.49 10.20
CA HIS A 49 4.11 -9.52 9.10
C HIS A 49 3.00 -8.47 9.12
N LEU A 50 1.75 -8.91 9.35
CA LEU A 50 0.60 -8.00 9.40
C LEU A 50 0.74 -6.96 10.53
N LYS A 51 1.10 -7.40 11.74
CA LYS A 51 1.30 -6.51 12.90
C LYS A 51 2.40 -5.48 12.63
N THR A 52 3.52 -5.90 12.05
CA THR A 52 4.63 -4.99 11.71
C THR A 52 4.19 -3.95 10.68
N LEU A 53 3.49 -4.37 9.62
CA LEU A 53 3.01 -3.46 8.59
C LEU A 53 1.93 -2.50 9.11
N GLN A 54 1.03 -2.97 9.98
CA GLN A 54 0.05 -2.12 10.66
C GLN A 54 0.72 -1.09 11.56
N ALA A 55 1.73 -1.47 12.34
CA ALA A 55 2.49 -0.54 13.17
C ALA A 55 3.21 0.52 12.32
N ALA A 56 3.76 0.12 11.16
CA ALA A 56 4.41 1.03 10.23
C ALA A 56 3.43 1.97 9.49
N SER A 57 2.14 1.60 9.39
CA SER A 57 1.15 2.35 8.61
C SER A 57 0.96 3.80 9.10
N GLY A 58 1.07 4.05 10.41
CA GLY A 58 0.96 5.39 10.97
C GLY A 58 2.08 6.33 10.47
N GLN A 59 3.31 5.84 10.42
CA GLN A 59 4.44 6.61 9.88
C GLN A 59 4.29 6.86 8.38
N MET A 60 3.79 5.86 7.63
CA MET A 60 3.48 6.04 6.21
C MET A 60 2.39 7.10 5.99
N ALA A 61 1.37 7.14 6.85
CA ALA A 61 0.31 8.15 6.78
C ALA A 61 0.89 9.57 6.90
N MET A 62 1.77 9.78 7.89
CA MET A 62 2.44 11.07 8.09
C MET A 62 3.28 11.46 6.87
N ALA A 63 4.07 10.54 6.33
CA ALA A 63 4.89 10.80 5.16
C ALA A 63 4.06 11.17 3.91
N ILE A 64 2.98 10.42 3.64
CA ILE A 64 2.07 10.68 2.52
C ILE A 64 1.36 12.02 2.71
N HIS A 65 0.91 12.32 3.93
CA HIS A 65 0.25 13.59 4.23
C HIS A 65 1.20 14.78 4.00
N ASN A 66 2.44 14.69 4.49
CA ASN A 66 3.46 15.71 4.29
C ASN A 66 3.79 15.91 2.80
N ALA A 67 3.93 14.82 2.03
CA ALA A 67 4.17 14.89 0.60
C ALA A 67 3.02 15.60 -0.14
N ARG A 68 1.76 15.28 0.19
CA ARG A 68 0.59 15.96 -0.40
C ARG A 68 0.57 17.46 -0.08
N LEU A 69 0.78 17.82 1.18
CA LEU A 69 0.83 19.24 1.59
C LEU A 69 1.93 20.01 0.85
N TYR A 70 3.10 19.40 0.66
CA TYR A 70 4.19 20.01 -0.10
C TYR A 70 3.81 20.23 -1.57
N THR A 71 3.21 19.22 -2.22
CA THR A 71 2.74 19.33 -3.61
C THR A 71 1.68 20.42 -3.78
N GLU A 72 0.72 20.52 -2.86
CA GLU A 72 -0.34 21.54 -2.94
C GLU A 72 0.21 22.96 -2.76
N ARG A 73 1.15 23.18 -1.83
CA ARG A 73 1.82 24.48 -1.69
C ARG A 73 2.57 24.86 -2.98
N ARG A 74 3.28 23.92 -3.59
CA ARG A 74 4.04 24.18 -4.83
C ARG A 74 3.15 24.55 -6.02
N LYS A 75 1.94 24.00 -6.12
CA LYS A 75 0.97 24.38 -7.16
C LYS A 75 0.50 25.82 -7.01
N LEU A 76 0.23 26.25 -5.76
CA LEU A 76 -0.23 27.61 -5.47
C LEU A 76 0.83 28.67 -5.75
N GLU A 77 2.11 28.35 -5.53
CA GLU A 77 3.23 29.26 -5.84
C GLU A 77 3.52 29.40 -7.35
N GLN A 78 2.96 28.53 -8.18
CA GLN A 78 3.10 28.55 -9.65
C GLN A 78 1.91 29.21 -10.35
N GLN A 79 0.92 29.69 -9.59
CA GLN A 79 -0.20 30.53 -10.04
C GLN A 79 0.05 31.99 -9.70
#